data_AF-A0A5C6QRX9-F1
#
_entry.id   AF-A0A5C6QRX9-F1
#
_cell.length_a   1.000
_cell.length_b   1.000
_cell.length_c   1.000
_cell.angle_alpha   90.00
_cell.angle_beta   90.00
_cell.angle_gamma   90.00
#
_symmetry.space_group_name_H-M   'P 1'
#
loop_
_entity.id
_entity.type
_entity.pdbx_description
1 polymer ?
#
loop_
_entity_poly.entity_id
_entity_poly.type
_entity_poly.pdbx_seq_one_letter_code
_entity_poly.pdbx_strand_id
1 'polypeptide(L)'
;MKSIFLTIIIVMISFNVYAEDKPYTLGTVWEVSYIKVNDGKLEDYLKNLNSGYYPIYEEFKKKGWITSYKAISFNRNNPDDWNLMLLTEYPNWATFDRKEAEWEAVVDAVFKNKEAQEDSDEDRENIRVLWGSKVGREMIPVI
;
A
#
# COMPACT_ATOMS: atom_id res chain seq x y z
N MET A 1 8.31 -55.45 -24.37
CA MET A 1 9.07 -54.36 -25.02
C MET A 1 8.61 -54.21 -26.47
N LYS A 2 7.77 -53.19 -26.74
CA LYS A 2 7.51 -52.53 -28.04
C LYS A 2 6.21 -51.71 -28.03
N SER A 3 5.33 -51.88 -27.03
CA SER A 3 4.07 -51.11 -26.94
C SER A 3 4.00 -50.08 -25.80
N ILE A 4 5.08 -49.86 -25.04
CA ILE A 4 5.13 -48.87 -23.94
C ILE A 4 5.86 -47.57 -24.38
N PHE A 5 6.32 -47.50 -25.63
CA PHE A 5 7.05 -46.34 -26.15
C PHE A 5 6.18 -45.27 -26.81
N LEU A 6 4.85 -45.49 -26.95
CA LEU A 6 3.98 -44.59 -27.73
C LEU A 6 3.13 -43.62 -26.89
N THR A 7 3.21 -43.68 -25.55
CA THR A 7 2.34 -42.85 -24.68
C THR A 7 3.03 -41.57 -24.17
N ILE A 8 4.31 -41.33 -24.50
CA ILE A 8 5.12 -40.21 -23.96
C ILE A 8 5.38 -39.09 -24.99
N ILE A 9 4.81 -39.15 -26.20
CA ILE A 9 5.12 -38.21 -27.31
C ILE A 9 3.95 -37.31 -27.74
N ILE A 10 3.08 -36.88 -26.81
CA ILE A 10 2.14 -35.76 -27.05
C ILE A 10 2.25 -34.69 -25.92
N VAL A 11 3.28 -34.76 -25.09
CA VAL A 11 3.68 -33.64 -24.23
C VAL A 11 4.46 -32.64 -25.09
N MET A 12 3.91 -31.43 -25.25
CA MET A 12 4.49 -30.17 -25.77
C MET A 12 3.63 -29.51 -26.87
N ILE A 13 2.32 -29.42 -26.67
CA ILE A 13 1.64 -28.20 -27.15
C ILE A 13 2.04 -27.13 -26.15
N SER A 14 3.16 -26.45 -26.45
CA SER A 14 3.45 -25.15 -25.88
C SER A 14 2.27 -24.27 -26.26
N PHE A 15 1.35 -24.05 -25.33
CA PHE A 15 0.49 -22.88 -25.42
C PHE A 15 1.45 -21.70 -25.43
N ASN A 16 1.74 -21.17 -26.61
CA ASN A 16 2.15 -19.78 -26.72
C ASN A 16 0.95 -19.02 -26.18
N VAL A 17 0.97 -18.75 -24.88
CA VAL A 17 0.20 -17.66 -24.32
C VAL A 17 0.78 -16.45 -25.03
N TYR A 18 0.13 -16.04 -26.11
CA TYR A 18 0.32 -14.71 -26.65
C TYR A 18 0.02 -13.80 -25.46
N ALA A 19 1.08 -13.25 -24.85
CA ALA A 19 0.93 -12.07 -24.05
C ALA A 19 0.23 -11.10 -25.00
N GLU A 20 -1.04 -10.80 -24.69
CA GLU A 20 -1.76 -9.72 -25.34
C GLU A 20 -0.79 -8.52 -25.37
N ASP A 21 -0.56 -7.93 -26.53
CA ASP A 21 0.30 -6.75 -26.71
C ASP A 21 -0.35 -5.56 -25.99
N LYS A 22 -0.34 -5.62 -24.67
CA LYS A 22 -0.88 -4.59 -23.81
C LYS A 22 0.05 -3.39 -23.91
N PRO A 23 -0.48 -2.17 -23.98
CA PRO A 23 0.33 -0.96 -24.00
C PRO A 23 0.99 -0.66 -22.64
N TYR A 24 1.00 -1.63 -21.72
CA TYR A 24 1.55 -1.51 -20.37
C TYR A 24 2.02 -2.86 -19.82
N THR A 25 2.94 -2.78 -18.87
CA THR A 25 3.29 -3.86 -17.95
C THR A 25 2.74 -3.55 -16.55
N LEU A 26 2.64 -4.57 -15.69
CA LEU A 26 2.14 -4.38 -14.32
C LEU A 26 3.30 -4.04 -13.39
N GLY A 27 3.20 -2.92 -12.68
CA GLY A 27 4.15 -2.47 -11.67
C GLY A 27 3.79 -2.92 -10.25
N THR A 28 4.15 -2.11 -9.26
CA THR A 28 3.85 -2.35 -7.84
C THR A 28 2.37 -2.09 -7.52
N VAL A 29 1.95 -2.45 -6.31
CA VAL A 29 0.59 -2.16 -5.81
C VAL A 29 0.65 -0.91 -4.95
N TRP A 30 -0.34 -0.03 -5.06
CA TRP A 30 -0.42 1.22 -4.33
C TRP A 30 -1.72 1.27 -3.53
N GLU A 31 -1.62 1.49 -2.23
CA GLU A 31 -2.72 2.04 -1.44
C GLU A 31 -2.62 3.56 -1.45
N VAL A 32 -3.74 4.22 -1.75
CA VAL A 32 -3.86 5.67 -1.77
C VAL A 32 -5.01 6.08 -0.85
N SER A 33 -4.70 6.90 0.14
CA SER A 33 -5.67 7.47 1.07
C SER A 33 -5.86 8.95 0.82
N TYR A 34 -7.11 9.40 0.70
CA TYR A 34 -7.48 10.80 0.49
C TYR A 34 -7.91 11.42 1.82
N ILE A 35 -7.30 12.54 2.18
CA ILE A 35 -7.49 13.14 3.50
C ILE A 35 -7.81 14.63 3.34
N LYS A 36 -8.87 15.07 4.01
CA LYS A 36 -9.17 16.47 4.26
C LYS A 36 -8.63 16.83 5.64
N VAL A 37 -7.43 17.41 5.68
CA VAL A 37 -6.87 17.99 6.90
C VAL A 37 -7.57 19.32 7.16
N ASN A 38 -7.88 19.63 8.42
CA ASN A 38 -8.51 20.89 8.81
C ASN A 38 -7.59 22.09 8.51
N ASP A 39 -8.17 23.28 8.34
CA ASP A 39 -7.41 24.49 8.05
C ASP A 39 -6.39 24.79 9.16
N GLY A 40 -5.15 25.09 8.75
CA GLY A 40 -4.04 25.33 9.67
C GLY A 40 -3.49 24.08 10.38
N LYS A 41 -4.03 22.88 10.10
CA LYS A 41 -3.65 21.64 10.81
C LYS A 41 -2.73 20.69 10.05
N LEU A 42 -2.26 21.06 8.86
CA LEU A 42 -1.37 20.22 8.06
C LEU A 42 -0.09 19.86 8.81
N GLU A 43 0.57 20.82 9.45
CA GLU A 43 1.81 20.57 10.18
C GLU A 43 1.60 19.67 11.39
N ASP A 44 0.53 19.92 12.17
CA ASP A 44 0.14 19.08 13.31
C ASP A 44 -0.09 17.63 12.86
N TYR A 45 -0.79 17.45 11.74
CA TYR A 45 -1.06 16.12 11.21
C TYR A 45 0.21 15.41 10.71
N LEU A 46 1.12 16.11 10.03
CA LEU A 46 2.39 15.53 9.61
C LEU A 46 3.30 15.17 10.80
N LYS A 47 3.25 15.94 11.91
CA LYS A 47 3.95 15.59 13.15
C LYS A 47 3.39 14.32 13.78
N ASN A 48 2.06 14.17 13.85
CA ASN A 48 1.41 12.95 14.31
C ASN A 48 1.82 11.72 13.47
N LEU A 49 1.89 11.86 12.13
CA LEU A 49 2.39 10.79 11.26
C LEU A 49 3.87 10.44 11.53
N ASN A 50 4.72 11.43 11.77
CA ASN A 50 6.13 11.22 12.10
C ASN A 50 6.32 10.49 13.43
N SER A 51 5.46 10.72 14.43
CA SER A 51 5.60 10.11 15.75
C SER A 51 5.05 8.69 15.84
N GLY A 52 4.05 8.33 15.02
CA GLY A 52 3.41 7.01 15.05
C GLY A 52 3.57 6.20 13.77
N TYR A 53 2.98 6.69 12.69
CA TYR A 53 2.80 5.92 11.45
C TYR A 53 4.08 5.67 10.65
N TYR A 54 4.94 6.67 10.47
CA TYR A 54 6.16 6.48 9.66
C TYR A 54 7.20 5.55 10.28
N PRO A 55 7.42 5.54 11.62
CA PRO A 55 8.26 4.51 12.24
C PRO A 55 7.77 3.08 11.95
N ILE A 56 6.45 2.85 11.95
CA ILE A 56 5.86 1.56 11.55
C ILE A 56 6.20 1.24 10.09
N TYR A 57 6.03 2.20 9.19
CA TYR A 57 6.36 2.02 7.77
C TYR A 57 7.84 1.78 7.51
N GLU A 58 8.75 2.36 8.30
CA GLU A 58 10.17 2.03 8.20
C GLU A 58 10.45 0.57 8.59
N GLU A 59 9.78 0.03 9.62
CA GLU A 59 9.88 -1.39 9.95
C GLU A 59 9.27 -2.29 8.86
N PHE A 60 8.13 -1.91 8.29
CA PHE A 60 7.53 -2.62 7.17
C PHE A 60 8.45 -2.63 5.93
N LYS A 61 9.14 -1.52 5.64
CA LYS A 61 10.15 -1.45 4.58
C LYS A 61 11.32 -2.38 4.85
N LYS A 62 11.87 -2.38 6.07
CA LYS A 62 12.98 -3.29 6.45
C LYS A 62 12.60 -4.76 6.27
N LYS A 63 11.34 -5.10 6.52
CA LYS A 63 10.80 -6.46 6.32
C LYS A 63 10.41 -6.77 4.87
N GLY A 64 10.50 -5.79 3.96
CA GLY A 64 10.10 -5.93 2.56
C GLY A 64 8.59 -6.07 2.36
N TRP A 65 7.79 -5.65 3.33
CA TRP A 65 6.33 -5.70 3.25
C TRP A 65 5.79 -4.58 2.38
N ILE A 66 6.42 -3.41 2.48
CA ILE A 66 6.18 -2.25 1.61
C ILE A 66 7.49 -1.86 0.93
N THR A 67 7.39 -1.27 -0.25
CA THR A 67 8.52 -0.76 -1.05
C THR A 67 8.81 0.69 -0.67
N SER A 68 7.78 1.52 -0.55
CA SER A 68 7.90 2.94 -0.24
C SER A 68 6.61 3.49 0.38
N TYR A 69 6.69 4.71 0.92
CA TYR A 69 5.51 5.49 1.30
C TYR A 69 5.78 6.97 1.04
N LYS A 70 4.72 7.74 0.81
CA LYS A 70 4.78 9.17 0.47
C LYS A 70 3.58 9.93 1.02
N ALA A 71 3.78 11.22 1.27
CA ALA A 71 2.70 12.18 1.50
C ALA A 71 2.77 13.28 0.45
N ILE A 72 1.65 13.59 -0.18
CA ILE A 72 1.55 14.64 -1.21
C ILE A 72 0.43 15.60 -0.79
N SER A 73 0.78 16.85 -0.50
CA SER A 73 -0.20 17.89 -0.19
C SER A 73 -0.69 18.58 -1.46
N PHE A 74 -1.93 19.05 -1.42
CA PHE A 74 -2.60 19.71 -2.53
C PHE A 74 -3.21 21.03 -2.07
N ASN A 75 -3.32 22.00 -2.98
CA ASN A 75 -4.19 23.14 -2.79
C ASN A 75 -5.65 22.68 -2.84
N ARG A 76 -6.52 23.31 -2.05
CA ARG A 76 -7.97 23.04 -2.11
C ARG A 76 -8.61 23.80 -3.26
N ASN A 77 -9.54 23.15 -3.96
CA ASN A 77 -10.42 23.81 -4.93
C ASN A 77 -11.64 24.47 -4.25
N ASN A 78 -12.06 23.96 -3.09
CA ASN A 78 -13.14 24.51 -2.27
C ASN A 78 -12.99 24.05 -0.79
N PRO A 79 -13.76 24.61 0.17
CA PRO A 79 -13.63 24.25 1.60
C PRO A 79 -13.89 22.78 1.94
N ASP A 80 -14.58 22.05 1.06
CA ASP A 80 -14.86 20.64 1.21
C ASP A 80 -13.85 19.74 0.50
N ASP A 81 -12.89 20.30 -0.22
CA ASP A 81 -11.88 19.51 -0.92
C ASP A 81 -10.90 18.84 0.05
N TRP A 82 -10.53 17.60 -0.26
CA TRP A 82 -9.39 16.95 0.38
C TRP A 82 -8.10 17.65 -0.08
N ASN A 83 -7.05 17.56 0.72
CA ASN A 83 -5.83 18.35 0.52
C ASN A 83 -4.54 17.58 0.80
N LEU A 84 -4.65 16.27 1.06
CA LEU A 84 -3.51 15.41 1.32
C LEU A 84 -3.79 14.00 0.79
N MET A 85 -2.81 13.44 0.09
CA MET A 85 -2.75 12.01 -0.20
C MET A 85 -1.64 11.36 0.62
N LEU A 86 -1.96 10.22 1.24
CA LEU A 86 -0.96 9.29 1.74
C LEU A 86 -0.90 8.08 0.80
N LEU A 87 0.31 7.73 0.39
CA LEU A 87 0.56 6.64 -0.55
C LEU A 87 1.45 5.61 0.12
N THR A 88 1.05 4.34 0.04
CA THR A 88 1.85 3.20 0.47
C THR A 88 2.04 2.26 -0.72
N GLU A 89 3.28 1.98 -1.06
CA GLU A 89 3.65 1.11 -2.16
C GLU A 89 3.98 -0.28 -1.63
N TYR A 90 3.38 -1.30 -2.21
CA TYR A 90 3.58 -2.70 -1.91
C TYR A 90 4.23 -3.40 -3.10
N PRO A 91 5.15 -4.35 -2.88
CA PRO A 91 5.79 -5.06 -3.98
C PRO A 91 4.79 -5.82 -4.86
N ASN A 92 3.71 -6.35 -4.27
CA ASN A 92 2.64 -7.07 -4.94
C ASN A 92 1.44 -7.30 -4.00
N TRP A 93 0.39 -7.96 -4.50
CA TRP A 93 -0.83 -8.26 -3.74
C TRP A 93 -0.63 -9.27 -2.60
N ALA A 94 0.42 -10.10 -2.62
CA ALA A 94 0.63 -11.11 -1.58
C ALA A 94 0.96 -10.49 -0.20
N THR A 95 1.31 -9.20 -0.14
CA THR A 95 1.45 -8.51 1.15
C THR A 95 0.12 -8.47 1.92
N PHE A 96 -1.03 -8.45 1.25
CA PHE A 96 -2.34 -8.41 1.91
C PHE A 96 -2.79 -9.77 2.46
N ASP A 97 -2.15 -10.87 2.06
CA ASP A 97 -2.42 -12.21 2.58
C ASP A 97 -1.66 -12.51 3.88
N ARG A 98 -0.85 -11.56 4.37
CA ARG A 98 -0.09 -11.70 5.62
C ARG A 98 -1.04 -11.79 6.81
N LYS A 99 -0.60 -12.52 7.85
CA LYS A 99 -1.37 -12.66 9.09
C LYS A 99 -1.40 -11.33 9.84
N GLU A 100 -2.60 -10.92 10.26
CA GLU A 100 -2.84 -9.71 11.04
C GLU A 100 -1.91 -9.58 12.25
N ALA A 101 -1.72 -10.68 13.00
CA ALA A 101 -0.82 -10.71 14.16
C ALA A 101 0.64 -10.32 13.86
N GLU A 102 1.14 -10.52 12.62
CA GLU A 102 2.49 -10.08 12.24
C GLU A 102 2.56 -8.56 12.08
N TRP A 103 1.50 -7.94 11.55
CA TRP A 103 1.37 -6.50 11.44
C TRP A 103 1.26 -5.85 12.82
N GLU A 104 0.34 -6.37 13.65
CA GLU A 104 0.12 -5.89 15.01
C GLU A 104 1.39 -5.92 15.86
N ALA A 105 2.20 -6.99 15.76
CA ALA A 105 3.44 -7.09 16.50
C ALA A 105 4.43 -5.94 16.21
N VAL A 106 4.43 -5.39 15.00
CA VAL A 106 5.25 -4.22 14.65
C VAL A 106 4.63 -2.94 15.21
N VAL A 107 3.32 -2.79 15.11
CA VAL A 107 2.58 -1.64 15.64
C VAL A 107 2.81 -1.53 17.16
N ASP A 108 2.61 -2.62 17.88
CA ASP A 108 2.83 -2.73 19.33
C ASP A 108 4.28 -2.40 19.70
N ALA A 109 5.25 -2.87 18.91
CA ALA A 109 6.66 -2.58 19.15
C ALA A 109 6.99 -1.08 18.99
N VAL A 110 6.32 -0.38 18.07
CA VAL A 110 6.52 1.06 17.85
C VAL A 110 5.82 1.89 18.92
N PHE A 111 4.52 1.65 19.16
CA PHE A 111 3.74 2.44 20.11
C PHE A 111 4.02 2.07 21.58
N LYS A 112 4.64 0.92 21.83
CA LYS A 112 5.01 0.36 23.16
C LYS A 112 3.84 0.00 24.06
N ASN A 113 2.71 0.71 23.95
CA ASN A 113 1.45 0.41 24.62
C ASN A 113 0.27 0.89 23.76
N LYS A 114 -0.94 0.39 24.07
CA LYS A 114 -2.17 0.71 23.33
C LYS A 114 -2.67 2.14 23.56
N GLU A 115 -2.46 2.70 24.75
CA GLU A 115 -2.88 4.06 25.11
C GLU A 115 -2.21 5.10 24.20
N ALA A 116 -0.91 4.99 23.94
CA ALA A 116 -0.19 5.88 23.04
C ALA A 116 -0.65 5.77 21.58
N GLN A 117 -1.16 4.60 21.18
CA GLN A 117 -1.77 4.42 19.87
C GLN A 117 -3.15 5.08 19.82
N GLU A 118 -3.99 4.85 20.84
CA GLU A 118 -5.32 5.44 20.97
C GLU A 118 -5.27 6.98 21.02
N ASP A 119 -4.34 7.55 21.79
CA ASP A 119 -4.11 9.00 21.86
C ASP A 119 -3.72 9.58 20.49
N SER A 120 -2.79 8.89 19.79
CA SER A 120 -2.40 9.28 18.43
C SER A 120 -3.58 9.22 17.45
N ASP A 121 -4.54 8.35 17.70
CA ASP A 121 -5.72 8.12 16.86
C ASP A 121 -6.79 9.19 17.10
N GLU A 122 -7.04 9.52 18.36
CA GLU A 122 -7.89 10.64 18.75
C GLU A 122 -7.34 11.98 18.22
N ASP A 123 -6.03 12.23 18.36
CA ASP A 123 -5.38 13.45 17.90
C ASP A 123 -5.62 13.69 16.40
N ARG A 124 -5.51 12.64 15.58
CA ARG A 124 -5.71 12.76 14.13
C ARG A 124 -7.18 12.88 13.75
N GLU A 125 -8.09 12.22 14.44
CA GLU A 125 -9.55 12.36 14.21
C GLU A 125 -10.03 13.80 14.43
N ASN A 126 -9.44 14.51 15.39
CA ASN A 126 -9.78 15.91 15.68
C ASN A 126 -9.28 16.91 14.63
N ILE A 127 -8.29 16.53 13.80
CA ILE A 127 -7.63 17.45 12.87
C ILE A 127 -7.76 17.07 11.40
N ARG A 128 -8.39 15.94 11.08
CA ARG A 128 -8.64 15.51 9.69
C ARG A 128 -9.89 14.67 9.54
N VAL A 129 -10.37 14.59 8.30
CA VAL A 129 -11.39 13.63 7.85
C VAL A 129 -10.76 12.72 6.79
N LEU A 130 -10.88 11.41 6.97
CA LEU A 130 -10.55 10.43 5.94
C LEU A 130 -11.68 10.40 4.91
N TRP A 131 -11.38 10.79 3.67
CA TRP A 131 -12.34 10.76 2.57
C TRP A 131 -12.51 9.36 1.98
N GLY A 132 -11.51 8.51 2.16
CA GLY A 132 -11.51 7.13 1.76
C GLY A 132 -10.14 6.70 1.27
N SER A 133 -10.03 5.41 0.99
CA SER A 133 -8.80 4.79 0.48
C SER A 133 -9.12 3.84 -0.67
N LYS A 134 -8.16 3.64 -1.55
CA LYS A 134 -8.23 2.69 -2.67
C LYS A 134 -6.90 1.96 -2.80
N VAL A 135 -6.96 0.71 -3.23
CA VAL A 135 -5.77 -0.06 -3.59
C VAL A 135 -5.80 -0.37 -5.07
N GLY A 136 -4.71 -0.10 -5.77
CA GLY A 136 -4.60 -0.27 -7.22
C GLY A 136 -3.25 -0.83 -7.64
N ARG A 137 -3.19 -1.38 -8.85
CA ARG A 137 -1.95 -1.85 -9.47
C ARG A 137 -1.41 -0.75 -10.38
N GLU A 138 -0.12 -0.46 -10.27
CA GLU A 138 0.57 0.44 -11.19
C GLU A 138 0.57 -0.14 -12.61
N MET A 139 0.26 0.71 -13.58
CA MET A 139 0.23 0.37 -15.01
C MET A 139 1.39 1.10 -15.67
N ILE A 140 2.49 0.39 -15.91
CA ILE A 140 3.73 0.96 -16.45
C ILE A 140 3.63 0.96 -17.98
N PRO A 141 3.58 2.12 -18.65
CA PRO A 141 3.49 2.18 -20.11
C PRO A 141 4.65 1.46 -20.79
N VAL A 142 4.37 0.79 -21.91
CA VAL A 142 5.40 0.30 -22.84
C VAL A 142 5.46 1.29 -23.99
N ILE A 143 6.57 2.03 -24.09
CA ILE A 143 6.83 3.06 -25.11
C ILE A 143 7.79 2.51 -26.15
#